data_AF-A0A820LGW5-F1
#
_entry.id   AF-A0A820LGW5-F1
#
_cell.length_a   1.000
_cell.length_b   1.000
_cell.length_c   1.000
_cell.angle_alpha   90.00
_cell.angle_beta   90.00
_cell.angle_gamma   90.00
#
_symmetry.space_group_name_H-M   'P 1'
#
loop_
_entity.id
_entity.type
_entity.pdbx_description
1 polymer ?
#
loop_
_entity_poly.entity_id
_entity_poly.type
_entity_poly.pdbx_seq_one_letter_code
_entity_poly.pdbx_strand_id
1 'polypeptide(L)'
;PTNGRGTSLKQLDNPQGVIVDHMGHIYVADYCNHRVMRWCEGDEEGEVVVGGNGQGNQSNQLDLPSGLSFDNEENLYVADASNYRIQKYEKI
;
A
#
# COMPACT_ATOMS: atom_id res chain seq x y z
N PRO A 1 1.68 14.60 -2.50
CA PRO A 1 0.61 15.16 -1.63
C PRO A 1 0.70 14.74 -0.13
N THR A 2 1.82 14.20 0.34
CA THR A 2 1.98 13.85 1.77
C THR A 2 2.52 15.05 2.57
N ASN A 3 2.10 15.22 3.83
CA ASN A 3 2.52 16.32 4.70
C ASN A 3 3.32 15.89 5.95
N GLY A 4 3.81 14.65 6.00
CA GLY A 4 4.74 14.17 7.04
C GLY A 4 4.35 12.82 7.63
N ARG A 5 4.84 12.57 8.85
CA ARG A 5 4.60 11.33 9.59
C ARG A 5 3.21 11.30 10.23
N GLY A 6 2.49 10.19 10.11
CA GLY A 6 1.23 9.96 10.80
C GLY A 6 0.33 8.94 10.10
N THR A 7 -0.94 8.89 10.49
CA THR A 7 -1.89 7.86 10.05
C THR A 7 -3.00 8.38 9.13
N SER A 8 -3.11 9.71 8.95
CA SER A 8 -4.10 10.29 8.04
C SER A 8 -3.81 9.95 6.58
N LEU A 9 -4.76 10.23 5.69
CA LEU A 9 -4.61 10.00 4.24
C LEU A 9 -3.58 10.92 3.56
N LYS A 10 -3.14 11.98 4.25
CA LYS A 10 -2.06 12.86 3.82
C LYS A 10 -0.71 12.49 4.47
N GLN A 11 -0.64 11.40 5.22
CA GLN A 11 0.54 11.02 5.99
C GLN A 11 0.94 9.57 5.73
N LEU A 12 2.21 9.28 5.98
CA LEU A 12 2.81 7.95 5.91
C LEU A 12 3.59 7.71 7.21
N ASP A 13 3.86 6.45 7.57
CA ASP A 13 4.77 6.08 8.64
C ASP A 13 5.75 5.00 8.17
N ASN A 14 7.02 5.37 8.04
CA ASN A 14 8.13 4.52 7.58
C ASN A 14 7.86 3.81 6.23
N PRO A 15 7.45 4.50 5.15
CA PRO A 15 7.16 3.86 3.88
C PRO A 15 8.38 3.10 3.32
N GLN A 16 8.19 1.85 2.89
CA GLN A 16 9.30 0.96 2.48
C GLN A 16 9.35 0.66 0.97
N GLY A 17 8.20 0.63 0.31
CA GLY A 17 8.09 0.26 -1.11
C GLY A 17 7.24 1.26 -1.88
N VAL A 18 7.62 1.51 -3.13
CA VAL A 18 6.86 2.36 -4.06
C VAL A 18 6.87 1.75 -5.46
N ILE A 19 5.71 1.74 -6.11
CA ILE A 19 5.56 1.38 -7.52
C ILE A 19 4.62 2.37 -8.21
N VAL A 20 4.67 2.39 -9.53
CA VAL A 20 3.80 3.22 -10.38
C VAL A 20 3.15 2.32 -11.40
N ASP A 21 1.84 2.45 -11.61
CA ASP A 21 1.12 1.70 -12.65
C ASP A 21 1.28 2.35 -14.04
N HIS A 22 0.65 1.77 -15.05
CA HIS A 22 0.73 2.29 -16.42
C HIS A 22 -0.05 3.60 -16.64
N MET A 23 -0.93 3.97 -15.71
CA MET A 23 -1.68 5.24 -15.73
C MET A 23 -0.94 6.35 -14.99
N GLY A 24 0.16 6.02 -14.30
CA GLY A 24 0.94 6.97 -13.51
C GLY A 24 0.48 7.08 -12.06
N HIS A 25 -0.43 6.22 -11.58
CA HIS A 25 -0.81 6.22 -10.17
C HIS A 25 0.32 5.63 -9.32
N ILE A 26 0.58 6.27 -8.17
CA ILE A 26 1.65 5.90 -7.25
C ILE A 26 1.07 5.06 -6.13
N TYR A 27 1.66 3.88 -5.89
CA TYR A 27 1.31 2.99 -4.80
C TYR A 27 2.46 2.91 -3.81
N VAL A 28 2.18 3.04 -2.51
CA VAL A 28 3.19 3.04 -1.44
C VAL A 28 2.83 2.03 -0.37
N ALA A 29 3.79 1.19 0.00
CA ALA A 29 3.72 0.34 1.18
C ALA A 29 3.98 1.19 2.42
N ASP A 30 2.90 1.56 3.10
CA ASP A 30 2.91 2.38 4.32
C ASP A 30 3.12 1.48 5.53
N TYR A 31 4.38 1.07 5.68
CA TYR A 31 4.85 -0.06 6.50
C TYR A 31 4.32 -0.04 7.94
N CYS A 32 4.55 1.04 8.70
CA CYS A 32 4.12 1.12 10.10
C CYS A 32 2.62 1.36 10.26
N ASN A 33 1.93 1.73 9.19
CA ASN A 33 0.47 1.89 9.17
C ASN A 33 -0.25 0.63 8.65
N HIS A 34 0.47 -0.44 8.31
CA HIS A 34 -0.09 -1.74 7.92
C HIS A 34 -1.09 -1.62 6.75
N ARG A 35 -0.74 -0.81 5.75
CA ARG A 35 -1.60 -0.51 4.59
C ARG A 35 -0.79 -0.23 3.32
N VAL A 36 -1.47 -0.29 2.18
CA VAL A 36 -0.98 0.23 0.90
C VAL A 36 -1.83 1.42 0.51
N MET A 37 -1.17 2.51 0.17
CA MET A 37 -1.80 3.77 -0.22
C MET A 37 -1.62 4.02 -1.72
N ARG A 38 -2.64 4.59 -2.39
CA ARG A 38 -2.59 5.03 -3.79
C ARG A 38 -2.77 6.54 -3.91
N TRP A 39 -2.11 7.15 -4.89
CA TRP A 39 -2.37 8.51 -5.36
C TRP A 39 -2.43 8.57 -6.88
N CYS A 40 -3.44 9.27 -7.40
CA CYS A 40 -3.56 9.69 -8.79
C CYS A 40 -2.94 11.08 -9.00
N GLU A 41 -2.74 11.46 -10.25
CA GLU A 41 -2.28 12.80 -10.58
C GLU A 41 -3.31 13.86 -10.12
N GLY A 42 -2.85 14.83 -9.33
CA GLY A 42 -3.68 15.90 -8.79
C GLY A 42 -4.34 15.60 -7.45
N ASP A 43 -4.23 14.37 -6.93
CA ASP A 43 -4.79 14.03 -5.62
C ASP A 43 -4.14 14.84 -4.49
N GLU A 44 -4.97 15.38 -3.59
CA GLU A 44 -4.50 16.07 -2.38
C GLU A 44 -4.28 15.14 -1.19
N GLU A 45 -4.89 13.96 -1.21
CA GLU A 45 -4.79 12.90 -0.20
C GLU A 45 -4.82 11.53 -0.87
N GLY A 46 -4.35 10.50 -0.15
CA GLY A 46 -4.28 9.15 -0.70
C GLY A 46 -5.49 8.31 -0.40
N GLU A 47 -5.57 7.17 -1.05
CA GLU A 47 -6.59 6.16 -0.82
C GLU A 47 -5.95 4.88 -0.27
N VAL A 48 -6.59 4.27 0.73
CA VAL A 48 -6.19 2.93 1.19
C VAL A 48 -6.74 1.90 0.21
N VAL A 49 -5.87 1.25 -0.55
CA VAL A 49 -6.28 0.21 -1.53
C VAL A 49 -6.12 -1.20 -0.99
N VAL A 50 -5.25 -1.40 -0.01
CA VAL A 50 -5.05 -2.69 0.68
C VAL A 50 -4.72 -2.46 2.16
N GLY A 51 -5.22 -3.34 3.03
CA GLY A 51 -4.97 -3.26 4.47
C GLY A 51 -5.77 -2.14 5.13
N GLY A 52 -5.20 -1.48 6.14
CA GLY A 52 -5.88 -0.43 6.89
C GLY A 52 -6.99 -0.91 7.84
N ASN A 53 -7.26 -2.22 7.90
CA ASN A 53 -8.21 -2.85 8.81
C ASN A 53 -7.54 -3.36 10.11
N GLY A 54 -6.52 -2.63 10.56
CA GLY A 54 -5.64 -3.02 11.66
C GLY A 54 -4.52 -3.99 11.24
N GLN A 55 -3.50 -4.04 12.09
CA GLN A 55 -2.42 -5.02 11.98
C GLN A 55 -2.98 -6.44 12.21
N GLY A 56 -2.63 -7.38 11.34
CA GLY A 56 -2.98 -8.78 11.53
C GLY A 56 -2.78 -9.63 10.28
N ASN A 57 -3.26 -10.88 10.33
CA ASN A 57 -3.03 -11.90 9.31
C ASN A 57 -4.31 -12.35 8.57
N GLN A 58 -5.46 -11.70 8.84
CA GLN A 58 -6.68 -11.92 8.07
C GLN A 58 -6.51 -11.45 6.61
N SER A 59 -7.40 -11.87 5.71
CA SER A 59 -7.28 -11.59 4.27
C SER A 59 -7.35 -10.09 3.91
N ASN A 60 -7.98 -9.28 4.77
CA ASN A 60 -8.09 -7.83 4.61
C ASN A 60 -7.14 -7.05 5.54
N GLN A 61 -6.20 -7.74 6.20
CA GLN A 61 -5.19 -7.17 7.08
C GLN A 61 -3.78 -7.38 6.50
N LEU A 62 -2.87 -6.52 6.92
CA LEU A 62 -1.45 -6.61 6.64
C LEU A 62 -0.66 -6.50 7.95
N ASP A 63 0.56 -6.98 7.94
CA ASP A 63 1.53 -6.79 8.99
C ASP A 63 2.90 -6.38 8.41
N LEU A 64 3.22 -5.09 8.55
CA LEU A 64 4.46 -4.47 8.07
C LEU A 64 4.74 -4.74 6.58
N PRO A 65 3.83 -4.32 5.66
CA PRO A 65 4.04 -4.52 4.23
C PRO A 65 5.26 -3.75 3.74
N SER A 66 6.11 -4.38 2.92
CA SER A 66 7.41 -3.79 2.54
C SER A 66 7.60 -3.62 1.04
N GLY A 67 7.37 -4.67 0.26
CA GLY A 67 7.54 -4.69 -1.19
C GLY A 67 6.20 -4.73 -1.92
N LEU A 68 6.14 -4.07 -3.08
CA LEU A 68 4.99 -4.05 -3.98
C LEU A 68 5.45 -4.40 -5.40
N SER A 69 4.60 -5.07 -6.18
CA SER A 69 4.77 -5.23 -7.63
C SER A 69 3.43 -5.46 -8.29
N PHE A 70 3.25 -4.97 -9.51
CA PHE A 70 2.17 -5.41 -10.39
C PHE A 70 2.63 -6.58 -11.26
N ASP A 71 1.68 -7.41 -11.70
CA ASP A 71 1.85 -8.25 -12.89
C ASP A 71 1.27 -7.56 -14.14
N ASN A 72 1.33 -8.24 -15.29
CA ASN A 72 0.83 -7.70 -16.56
C ASN A 72 -0.71 -7.63 -16.64
N GLU A 73 -1.42 -8.20 -15.66
CA GLU A 73 -2.89 -8.15 -15.54
C GLU A 73 -3.33 -7.12 -14.48
N GLU A 74 -2.41 -6.26 -14.02
CA GLU A 74 -2.63 -5.25 -12.98
C GLU A 74 -3.08 -5.84 -11.64
N ASN A 75 -2.69 -7.08 -11.35
CA ASN A 75 -2.82 -7.61 -10.01
C ASN A 75 -1.66 -7.12 -9.14
N LEU A 76 -1.96 -6.61 -7.95
CA LEU A 76 -0.96 -6.17 -6.99
C LEU A 76 -0.48 -7.35 -6.15
N TYR A 77 0.83 -7.46 -6.03
CA TYR A 77 1.51 -8.36 -5.10
C TYR A 77 2.09 -7.53 -3.96
N VAL A 78 1.77 -7.90 -2.73
CA VAL A 78 2.25 -7.26 -1.50
C VAL A 78 3.09 -8.25 -0.71
N ALA A 79 4.33 -7.88 -0.41
CA ALA A 79 5.15 -8.58 0.57
C ALA A 79 4.70 -8.20 1.98
N ASP A 80 3.81 -9.01 2.55
CA ASP A 80 3.24 -8.90 3.89
C ASP A 80 4.23 -9.46 4.92
N ALA A 81 5.26 -8.65 5.21
CA ALA A 81 6.57 -9.14 5.64
C ALA A 81 6.55 -9.85 7.00
N SER A 82 5.83 -9.31 7.99
CA SER A 82 5.73 -9.91 9.32
C SER A 82 4.78 -11.11 9.36
N ASN A 83 3.95 -11.27 8.34
CA ASN A 83 3.12 -12.46 8.14
C ASN A 83 3.84 -13.55 7.31
N TYR A 84 5.08 -13.31 6.87
CA TYR A 84 5.90 -14.25 6.09
C TYR A 84 5.21 -14.77 4.82
N ARG A 85 4.41 -13.92 4.18
CA ARG A 85 3.63 -14.29 2.99
C ARG A 85 3.66 -13.22 1.91
N ILE A 86 3.28 -13.63 0.70
CA ILE A 86 2.91 -12.72 -0.38
C ILE A 86 1.39 -12.77 -0.53
N GLN A 87 0.73 -11.61 -0.62
CA GLN A 87 -0.69 -11.53 -0.94
C GLN A 87 -0.86 -10.97 -2.35
N LYS A 88 -1.80 -11.56 -3.10
CA LYS A 88 -2.23 -11.08 -4.43
C LYS A 88 -3.60 -10.43 -4.29
N TYR A 89 -3.76 -9.24 -4.88
CA TYR A 89 -5.02 -8.52 -4.98
C TYR A 89 -5.35 -8.28 -6.44
N GLU A 90 -6.53 -8.68 -6.86
CA GLU A 90 -6.94 -8.60 -8.26
C GLU A 90 -7.55 -7.24 -8.57
N LYS A 91 -6.98 -6.53 -9.56
CA LYS A 91 -7.54 -5.31 -10.17
C LYS A 91 -7.96 -4.21 -9.17
N ILE A 92 -6.99 -3.56 -8.52
CA ILE A 92 -7.21 -2.50 -7.52
C ILE A 92 -6.81 -1.09 -7.97
#